data_AF-A0A7C1ASV3-F1
#
_entry.id   AF-A0A7C1ASV3-F1
#
_cell.length_a   1.000
_cell.length_b   1.000
_cell.length_c   1.000
_cell.angle_alpha   90.00
_cell.angle_beta   90.00
_cell.angle_gamma   90.00
#
_symmetry.space_group_name_H-M   'P 1'
#
loop_
_entity.id
_entity.type
_entity.pdbx_description
1 polymer ?
#
loop_
_entity_poly.entity_id
_entity_poly.type
_entity_poly.pdbx_seq_one_letter_code
_entity_poly.pdbx_strand_id
1 'polypeptide(L)'
;MAGKHRAGHRPTGPTCPTHSDPSDRDPIASIIIFEAFPPSTVSPTIKMKTKKYIIPSIVAIILILAFLLRLNFFSNYRQAPVVWDAAGYNIQAKEFTAAFSAWPDREAFLTHFKKAYEMALPKCELYPLFLSGVYLIQGADFDSARVAQAILGVLSILLLYLIASRLINRRVALISIIIAAVYIPFIISEGRLLTETLAIFVFMLTTWILVH
;
A
#
# COMPACT_ATOMS: atom_id res chain seq x y z
N MET A 1 -5.99 -49.49 -45.97
CA MET A 1 -7.10 -50.15 -46.70
C MET A 1 -7.95 -50.90 -45.69
N ALA A 2 -9.26 -50.58 -45.70
CA ALA A 2 -10.45 -51.26 -45.15
C ALA A 2 -10.28 -52.27 -44.00
N GLY A 3 -10.92 -52.17 -42.84
CA GLY A 3 -12.26 -51.63 -42.54
C GLY A 3 -13.16 -52.79 -42.10
N LYS A 4 -13.69 -52.76 -40.87
CA LYS A 4 -14.91 -53.52 -40.49
C LYS A 4 -15.59 -52.93 -39.24
N HIS A 5 -16.69 -52.24 -39.53
CA HIS A 5 -17.95 -52.10 -38.77
C HIS A 5 -18.31 -53.35 -37.91
N ARG A 6 -19.13 -53.31 -36.85
CA ARG A 6 -20.43 -52.61 -36.66
C ARG A 6 -20.89 -52.78 -35.20
N ALA A 7 -21.62 -51.79 -34.70
CA ALA A 7 -22.46 -51.84 -33.50
C ALA A 7 -23.85 -52.46 -33.79
N GLY A 8 -24.61 -52.85 -32.76
CA GLY A 8 -26.07 -52.98 -32.87
C GLY A 8 -26.76 -53.99 -31.95
N HIS A 9 -27.47 -53.44 -30.95
CA HIS A 9 -28.73 -53.88 -30.32
C HIS A 9 -29.27 -55.31 -30.46
N ARG A 10 -29.76 -55.87 -29.34
CA ARG A 10 -30.83 -56.88 -29.31
C ARG A 10 -32.06 -56.38 -28.53
N PRO A 11 -33.28 -56.82 -28.89
CA PRO A 11 -34.53 -56.26 -28.41
C PRO A 11 -35.20 -57.06 -27.28
N THR A 12 -36.17 -56.37 -26.70
CA THR A 12 -37.24 -56.70 -25.76
C THR A 12 -37.88 -58.09 -25.86
N GLY A 13 -38.09 -58.75 -24.72
CA GLY A 13 -38.98 -59.91 -24.55
C GLY A 13 -40.34 -59.51 -23.95
N PRO A 14 -41.42 -60.31 -24.13
CA PRO A 14 -42.80 -59.87 -23.94
C PRO A 14 -43.52 -60.42 -22.69
N THR A 15 -44.48 -59.61 -22.24
CA THR A 15 -45.84 -59.91 -21.70
C THR A 15 -46.06 -60.66 -20.37
N CYS A 16 -46.82 -59.93 -19.54
CA CYS A 16 -47.65 -60.27 -18.36
C CYS A 16 -48.53 -61.53 -18.46
N PRO A 17 -49.02 -62.01 -17.30
CA PRO A 17 -50.41 -62.41 -17.15
C PRO A 17 -51.16 -61.56 -16.10
N THR A 18 -52.44 -61.38 -16.38
CA THR A 18 -53.45 -60.59 -15.68
C THR A 18 -54.19 -61.38 -14.57
N HIS A 19 -54.84 -60.61 -13.69
CA HIS A 19 -56.21 -60.78 -13.16
C HIS A 19 -56.44 -61.05 -11.64
N SER A 20 -57.52 -60.39 -11.19
CA SER A 20 -58.30 -60.44 -9.93
C SER A 20 -57.91 -59.42 -8.84
N ASP A 21 -58.79 -58.62 -8.24
CA ASP A 21 -60.17 -58.14 -8.47
C ASP A 21 -60.38 -56.97 -7.46
N PRO A 22 -61.20 -55.93 -7.71
CA PRO A 22 -61.29 -54.73 -6.89
C PRO A 22 -62.55 -54.73 -6.00
N SER A 23 -62.36 -54.69 -4.69
CA SER A 23 -63.45 -54.40 -3.74
C SER A 23 -62.88 -53.82 -2.45
N ASP A 24 -62.73 -52.50 -2.39
CA ASP A 24 -63.38 -51.75 -1.30
C ASP A 24 -63.31 -50.25 -1.58
N ARG A 25 -64.47 -49.59 -1.49
CA ARG A 25 -64.64 -48.15 -1.65
C ARG A 25 -64.94 -47.53 -0.29
N ASP A 26 -64.15 -46.49 -0.01
CA ASP A 26 -64.49 -45.27 0.71
C ASP A 26 -64.66 -45.37 2.26
N PRO A 27 -64.83 -44.23 2.96
CA PRO A 27 -63.76 -43.34 3.43
C PRO A 27 -63.88 -43.13 4.95
N ILE A 28 -62.97 -42.37 5.59
CA ILE A 28 -63.23 -41.46 6.76
C ILE A 28 -61.92 -41.20 7.56
N ALA A 29 -61.69 -39.90 7.78
CA ALA A 29 -60.95 -39.25 8.87
C ALA A 29 -59.49 -39.65 9.09
N SER A 30 -58.53 -38.83 8.66
CA SER A 30 -58.04 -37.69 9.44
C SER A 30 -57.60 -38.07 10.87
N ILE A 31 -56.31 -38.34 11.04
CA ILE A 31 -55.53 -37.85 12.18
C ILE A 31 -54.12 -37.55 11.67
N ILE A 32 -53.85 -36.25 11.67
CA ILE A 32 -52.57 -35.61 11.49
C ILE A 32 -51.77 -35.85 12.77
N ILE A 33 -50.50 -36.24 12.63
CA ILE A 33 -49.31 -35.53 13.15
C ILE A 33 -48.10 -36.31 12.61
N PHE A 34 -47.60 -35.83 11.46
CA PHE A 34 -46.27 -36.15 10.98
C PHE A 34 -45.34 -35.20 11.74
N GLU A 35 -44.63 -35.71 12.74
CA GLU A 35 -43.69 -34.94 13.54
C GLU A 35 -42.61 -34.37 12.61
N ALA A 36 -42.65 -33.04 12.46
CA ALA A 36 -41.82 -32.29 11.55
C ALA A 36 -40.34 -32.40 11.98
N PHE A 37 -39.54 -33.04 11.12
CA PHE A 37 -38.09 -32.89 11.10
C PHE A 37 -37.75 -31.40 11.03
N PRO A 38 -37.09 -30.79 12.04
CA PRO A 38 -36.77 -29.37 11.97
C PRO A 38 -35.80 -29.15 10.80
N PRO A 39 -36.06 -28.16 9.93
CA PRO A 39 -35.11 -27.84 8.87
C PRO A 39 -33.82 -27.38 9.55
N SER A 40 -32.70 -27.97 9.11
CA SER A 40 -31.36 -27.51 9.43
C SER A 40 -31.30 -26.00 9.26
N THR A 41 -31.14 -25.28 10.38
CA THR A 41 -30.92 -23.84 10.37
C THR A 41 -29.63 -23.59 9.59
N VAL A 42 -29.78 -23.19 8.34
CA VAL A 42 -28.71 -22.71 7.49
C VAL A 42 -28.10 -21.51 8.23
N SER A 43 -26.93 -21.74 8.82
CA SER A 43 -26.12 -20.68 9.43
C SER A 43 -25.98 -19.54 8.42
N PRO A 44 -26.23 -18.28 8.80
CA PRO A 44 -26.09 -17.18 7.87
C PRO A 44 -24.61 -17.11 7.49
N THR A 45 -24.30 -17.51 6.26
CA THR A 45 -22.99 -17.26 5.70
C THR A 45 -22.83 -15.75 5.65
N ILE A 46 -22.09 -15.21 6.62
CA ILE A 46 -21.55 -13.85 6.56
C ILE A 46 -20.67 -13.84 5.31
N LYS A 47 -21.25 -13.54 4.14
CA LYS A 47 -20.52 -13.24 2.91
C LYS A 47 -19.80 -11.93 3.16
N MET A 48 -18.67 -12.04 3.84
CA MET A 48 -17.83 -10.90 4.12
C MET A 48 -17.44 -10.26 2.80
N LYS A 49 -17.84 -8.99 2.61
CA LYS A 49 -17.26 -8.07 1.63
C LYS A 49 -15.75 -7.84 1.85
N THR A 50 -15.09 -8.63 2.70
CA THR A 50 -13.69 -8.48 3.13
C THR A 50 -12.70 -8.65 1.98
N LYS A 51 -12.95 -9.53 1.00
CA LYS A 51 -11.95 -9.85 -0.03
C LYS A 51 -11.43 -8.64 -0.82
N LYS A 52 -12.24 -7.58 -0.98
CA LYS A 52 -11.84 -6.34 -1.68
C LYS A 52 -10.84 -5.50 -0.87
N TYR A 53 -10.85 -5.59 0.46
CA TYR A 53 -10.07 -4.73 1.35
C TYR A 53 -8.85 -5.42 1.97
N ILE A 54 -8.71 -6.75 1.87
CA ILE A 54 -7.57 -7.48 2.48
C ILE A 54 -6.21 -6.94 2.01
N ILE A 55 -6.02 -6.83 0.69
CA ILE A 55 -4.73 -6.39 0.13
C ILE A 55 -4.38 -4.95 0.51
N PRO A 56 -5.27 -3.94 0.33
CA PRO A 56 -4.93 -2.57 0.74
C PRO A 56 -4.74 -2.46 2.25
N SER A 57 -5.46 -3.24 3.08
CA SER A 57 -5.20 -3.31 4.52
C SER A 57 -3.80 -3.87 4.83
N ILE A 58 -3.36 -4.92 4.15
CA ILE A 58 -2.00 -5.48 4.32
C ILE A 58 -0.94 -4.43 3.95
N VAL A 59 -1.11 -3.75 2.81
CA VAL A 59 -0.19 -2.69 2.39
C VAL A 59 -0.16 -1.56 3.41
N ALA A 60 -1.32 -1.11 3.89
CA ALA A 60 -1.40 -0.08 4.92
C ALA A 60 -0.67 -0.50 6.21
N ILE A 61 -0.86 -1.74 6.66
CA ILE A 61 -0.15 -2.28 7.83
C ILE A 61 1.36 -2.28 7.61
N ILE A 62 1.85 -2.72 6.44
CA ILE A 62 3.28 -2.71 6.13
C ILE A 62 3.83 -1.28 6.16
N LEU A 63 3.12 -0.31 5.58
CA LEU A 63 3.53 1.09 5.58
C LEU A 63 3.54 1.70 6.99
N ILE A 64 2.55 1.39 7.81
CA ILE A 64 2.51 1.82 9.22
C ILE A 64 3.68 1.22 9.99
N LEU A 65 3.94 -0.07 9.86
CA LEU A 65 5.08 -0.73 10.50
C LEU A 65 6.41 -0.14 10.01
N ALA A 66 6.53 0.14 8.71
CA ALA A 66 7.70 0.78 8.13
C ALA A 66 7.93 2.19 8.72
N PHE A 67 6.86 2.96 8.93
CA PHE A 67 6.92 4.28 9.55
C PHE A 67 7.31 4.19 11.03
N LEU A 68 6.69 3.29 11.79
CA LEU A 68 7.00 3.06 13.20
C LEU A 68 8.45 2.61 13.39
N LEU A 69 8.97 1.76 12.50
CA LEU A 69 10.37 1.35 12.51
C LEU A 69 11.32 2.55 12.38
N ARG A 70 11.00 3.51 11.51
CA ARG A 70 11.79 4.73 11.30
C ARG A 70 11.73 5.66 12.52
N LEU A 71 10.54 5.87 13.08
CA LEU A 71 10.38 6.64 14.32
C LEU A 71 11.13 6.01 15.49
N ASN A 72 11.08 4.68 15.61
CA ASN A 72 11.85 3.93 16.59
C ASN A 72 13.37 4.10 16.39
N PHE A 73 13.82 4.13 15.13
CA PHE A 73 15.23 4.38 14.83
C PHE A 73 15.66 5.78 15.27
N PHE A 74 14.88 6.82 14.97
CA PHE A 74 15.21 8.20 15.34
C PHE A 74 15.20 8.46 16.85
N SER A 75 14.28 7.82 17.57
CA SER A 75 14.15 8.01 19.02
C SER A 75 15.18 7.23 19.84
N ASN A 76 15.55 6.02 19.42
CA ASN A 76 16.43 5.15 20.22
C ASN A 76 17.91 5.22 19.82
N TYR A 77 18.23 5.63 18.59
CA TYR A 77 19.60 5.66 18.11
C TYR A 77 20.10 7.08 17.92
N ARG A 78 21.34 7.32 18.37
CA ARG A 78 22.04 8.58 18.11
C ARG A 78 22.24 8.74 16.61
N GLN A 79 21.61 9.77 16.09
CA GLN A 79 21.71 10.11 14.68
C GLN A 79 23.06 10.74 14.37
N ALA A 80 23.48 10.62 13.11
CA ALA A 80 24.73 11.21 12.66
C ALA A 80 24.73 12.73 12.90
N PRO A 81 25.86 13.30 13.36
CA PRO A 81 25.96 14.74 13.53
C PRO A 81 25.78 15.44 12.18
N VAL A 82 25.17 16.63 12.22
CA VAL A 82 24.95 17.46 11.05
C VAL A 82 26.26 18.19 10.73
N VAL A 83 27.09 17.57 9.90
CA VAL A 83 28.41 18.06 9.46
C VAL A 83 28.53 17.93 7.95
N TRP A 84 29.53 18.59 7.35
CA TRP A 84 29.78 18.57 5.91
C TRP A 84 28.55 19.05 5.11
N ASP A 85 28.14 18.31 4.08
CA ASP A 85 27.02 18.63 3.20
C ASP A 85 25.73 18.88 3.97
N ALA A 86 25.45 18.06 5.00
CA ALA A 86 24.27 18.21 5.84
C ALA A 86 24.22 19.55 6.58
N ALA A 87 25.39 20.07 7.01
CA ALA A 87 25.47 21.40 7.62
C ALA A 87 25.21 22.50 6.59
N GLY A 88 25.74 22.36 5.37
CA GLY A 88 25.47 23.29 4.27
C GLY A 88 23.98 23.35 3.92
N TYR A 89 23.33 22.20 3.75
CA TYR A 89 21.89 22.14 3.47
C TYR A 89 21.05 22.77 4.58
N ASN A 90 21.41 22.54 5.84
CA ASN A 90 20.71 23.14 6.97
C ASN A 90 20.87 24.66 7.04
N ILE A 91 22.07 25.19 6.81
CA ILE A 91 22.32 26.64 6.78
C ILE A 91 21.48 27.28 5.67
N GLN A 92 21.51 26.68 4.47
CA GLN A 92 20.75 27.19 3.35
C GLN A 92 19.23 27.14 3.60
N ALA A 93 18.73 26.05 4.18
CA ALA A 93 17.31 25.92 4.54
C ALA A 93 16.87 26.98 5.54
N LYS A 94 17.71 27.34 6.53
CA LYS A 94 17.41 28.42 7.48
C LYS A 94 17.30 29.78 6.81
N GLU A 95 18.18 30.09 5.85
CA GLU A 95 18.11 31.34 5.09
C GLU A 95 16.87 31.39 4.18
N PHE A 96 16.51 30.29 3.53
CA PHE A 96 15.24 30.20 2.81
C PHE A 96 14.04 30.38 3.74
N THR A 97 14.07 29.77 4.93
CA THR A 97 13.02 29.93 5.94
C THR A 97 12.87 31.40 6.36
N ALA A 98 13.99 32.10 6.57
CA ALA A 98 14.00 33.52 6.88
C ALA A 98 13.45 34.36 5.72
N ALA A 99 13.80 34.03 4.47
CA ALA A 99 13.24 34.68 3.29
C ALA A 99 11.73 34.54 3.23
N PHE A 100 11.20 33.31 3.34
CA PHE A 100 9.77 33.06 3.29
C PHE A 100 9.02 33.67 4.48
N SER A 101 9.64 33.75 5.65
CA SER A 101 9.05 34.40 6.84
C SER A 101 9.00 35.92 6.72
N ALA A 102 9.92 36.53 5.95
CA ALA A 102 9.94 37.96 5.69
C ALA A 102 8.89 38.41 4.65
N TRP A 103 8.23 37.48 3.97
CA TRP A 103 7.16 37.81 3.02
C TRP A 103 5.98 38.49 3.75
N PRO A 104 5.42 39.60 3.22
CA PRO A 104 5.61 40.17 1.88
C PRO A 104 6.63 41.32 1.76
N ASP A 105 7.49 41.58 2.75
CA ASP A 105 8.55 42.59 2.63
C ASP A 105 9.57 42.18 1.55
N ARG A 106 9.52 42.88 0.43
CA ARG A 106 10.30 42.55 -0.77
C ARG A 106 11.81 42.68 -0.55
N GLU A 107 12.26 43.69 0.18
CA GLU A 107 13.70 43.92 0.37
C GLU A 107 14.30 42.88 1.31
N ALA A 108 13.61 42.62 2.42
CA ALA A 108 13.99 41.56 3.35
C ALA A 108 13.95 40.17 2.69
N PHE A 109 12.89 39.87 1.93
CA PHE A 109 12.77 38.62 1.17
C PHE A 109 13.95 38.42 0.22
N LEU A 110 14.23 39.42 -0.64
CA LEU A 110 15.31 39.31 -1.64
C LEU A 110 16.68 39.18 -0.98
N THR A 111 16.91 39.83 0.15
CA THR A 111 18.16 39.76 0.89
C THR A 111 18.42 38.34 1.39
N HIS A 112 17.46 37.73 2.08
CA HIS A 112 17.58 36.36 2.57
C HIS A 112 17.59 35.33 1.44
N PHE A 113 16.77 35.52 0.41
CA PHE A 113 16.71 34.60 -0.73
C PHE A 113 18.02 34.58 -1.52
N LYS A 114 18.60 35.76 -1.80
CA LYS A 114 19.89 35.87 -2.47
C LYS A 114 21.00 35.25 -1.62
N LYS A 115 21.01 35.51 -0.31
CA LYS A 115 21.96 34.91 0.63
C LYS A 115 21.85 33.38 0.65
N ALA A 116 20.64 32.83 0.68
CA ALA A 116 20.41 31.39 0.58
C ALA A 116 20.98 30.80 -0.73
N TYR A 117 20.80 31.51 -1.85
CA TYR A 117 21.31 31.07 -3.15
C TYR A 117 22.84 31.16 -3.26
N GLU A 118 23.45 32.21 -2.72
CA GLU A 118 24.92 32.37 -2.73
C GLU A 118 25.64 31.39 -1.81
N MET A 119 24.99 30.98 -0.71
CA MET A 119 25.48 29.94 0.19
C MET A 119 25.24 28.51 -0.33
N ALA A 120 24.61 28.35 -1.50
CA ALA A 120 24.37 27.05 -2.08
C ALA A 120 25.69 26.31 -2.29
N LEU A 121 25.79 25.11 -1.70
CA LEU A 121 26.77 24.15 -2.18
C LEU A 121 26.50 23.94 -3.68
N PRO A 122 27.53 23.79 -4.51
CA PRO A 122 27.34 23.60 -5.94
C PRO A 122 26.48 22.36 -6.17
N LYS A 123 25.24 22.60 -6.63
CA LYS A 123 24.23 21.64 -7.10
C LYS A 123 23.30 21.09 -5.99
N CYS A 124 22.10 21.65 -5.94
CA CYS A 124 20.79 21.04 -5.58
C CYS A 124 20.03 21.89 -4.53
N GLU A 125 19.35 22.92 -5.01
CA GLU A 125 18.55 23.86 -4.22
C GLU A 125 17.22 23.25 -3.78
N LEU A 126 16.77 22.20 -4.47
CA LEU A 126 15.48 21.56 -4.22
C LEU A 126 15.39 20.97 -2.81
N TYR A 127 16.47 20.39 -2.31
CA TYR A 127 16.48 19.78 -0.99
C TYR A 127 16.46 20.83 0.14
N PRO A 128 17.27 21.90 0.10
CA PRO A 128 17.17 23.00 1.06
C PRO A 128 15.85 23.75 1.00
N LEU A 129 15.22 23.87 -0.18
CA LEU A 129 13.86 24.38 -0.31
C LEU A 129 12.84 23.47 0.38
N PHE A 130 12.91 22.15 0.16
CA PHE A 130 12.09 21.18 0.89
C PHE A 130 12.25 21.33 2.42
N LEU A 131 13.49 21.39 2.89
CA LEU A 131 13.81 21.52 4.31
C LEU A 131 13.31 22.86 4.89
N SER A 132 13.38 23.95 4.12
CA SER A 132 12.81 25.24 4.52
C SER A 132 11.29 25.18 4.73
N GLY A 133 10.58 24.43 3.88
CA GLY A 133 9.14 24.19 4.04
C GLY A 133 8.81 23.45 5.34
N VAL A 134 9.63 22.47 5.72
CA VAL A 134 9.50 21.77 7.02
C VAL A 134 9.75 22.74 8.18
N TYR A 135 10.80 23.56 8.08
CA TYR A 135 11.18 24.50 9.12
C TYR A 135 10.19 25.66 9.32
N LEU A 136 9.44 26.03 8.29
CA LEU A 136 8.35 27.01 8.42
C LEU A 136 7.19 26.50 9.30
N ILE A 137 6.97 25.19 9.37
CA ILE A 137 5.83 24.61 10.12
C ILE A 137 6.16 24.47 11.60
N GLN A 138 7.37 23.97 11.93
CA GLN A 138 7.71 23.56 13.29
C GLN A 138 9.00 24.20 13.84
N GLY A 139 9.65 25.06 13.06
CA GLY A 139 10.94 25.65 13.37
C GLY A 139 12.13 24.82 12.85
N ALA A 140 13.32 25.41 12.91
CA ALA A 140 14.55 24.80 12.40
C ALA A 140 15.12 23.74 13.35
N ASP A 141 14.44 22.60 13.42
CA ASP A 141 14.79 21.44 14.24
C ASP A 141 15.10 20.20 13.39
N PHE A 142 16.14 19.45 13.77
CA PHE A 142 16.60 18.30 13.01
C PHE A 142 15.66 17.11 13.07
N ASP A 143 14.91 16.95 14.17
CA ASP A 143 13.97 15.84 14.29
C ASP A 143 12.75 16.06 13.40
N SER A 144 12.30 17.31 13.25
CA SER A 144 11.26 17.68 12.29
C SER A 144 11.64 17.31 10.84
N ALA A 145 12.89 17.59 10.45
CA ALA A 145 13.45 17.21 9.15
C ALA A 145 13.47 15.69 8.94
N ARG A 146 13.92 14.93 9.94
CA ARG A 146 13.98 13.46 9.89
C ARG A 146 12.60 12.84 9.78
N VAL A 147 11.62 13.36 10.52
CA VAL A 147 10.22 12.90 10.43
C VAL A 147 9.67 13.16 9.02
N ALA A 148 9.89 14.35 8.46
CA ALA A 148 9.47 14.68 7.10
C ALA A 148 10.13 13.74 6.06
N GLN A 149 11.42 13.42 6.23
CA GLN A 149 12.12 12.46 5.38
C GLN A 149 11.59 11.03 5.54
N ALA A 150 11.25 10.58 6.75
CA ALA A 150 10.62 9.29 6.95
C ALA A 150 9.24 9.18 6.29
N ILE A 151 8.46 10.26 6.28
CA ILE A 151 7.20 10.32 5.53
C ILE A 151 7.48 10.12 4.03
N LEU A 152 8.45 10.84 3.46
CA LEU A 152 8.85 10.65 2.07
C LEU A 152 9.36 9.24 1.78
N GLY A 153 10.12 8.64 2.71
CA GLY A 153 10.58 7.26 2.61
C GLY A 153 9.43 6.26 2.55
N VAL A 154 8.42 6.41 3.41
CA VAL A 154 7.23 5.54 3.40
C VAL A 154 6.37 5.77 2.16
N LEU A 155 6.23 7.01 1.70
CA LEU A 155 5.56 7.30 0.42
C LEU A 155 6.32 6.69 -0.76
N SER A 156 7.65 6.66 -0.72
CA SER A 156 8.47 5.96 -1.71
C SER A 156 8.19 4.45 -1.72
N ILE A 157 8.05 3.83 -0.55
CA ILE A 157 7.63 2.41 -0.45
C ILE A 157 6.24 2.19 -1.05
N LEU A 158 5.30 3.11 -0.83
CA LEU A 158 3.98 3.04 -1.45
C LEU A 158 4.07 3.15 -2.98
N LEU A 159 4.85 4.09 -3.51
CA LEU A 159 5.07 4.23 -4.94
C LEU A 159 5.71 2.96 -5.54
N LEU A 160 6.67 2.35 -4.83
CA LEU A 160 7.27 1.08 -5.22
C LEU A 160 6.22 -0.04 -5.34
N TYR A 161 5.28 -0.14 -4.39
CA TYR A 161 4.16 -1.09 -4.50
C TYR A 161 3.33 -0.83 -5.76
N LEU A 162 2.96 0.44 -5.99
CA LEU A 162 2.12 0.82 -7.13
C LEU A 162 2.80 0.45 -8.45
N ILE A 163 4.06 0.86 -8.62
CA ILE A 163 4.87 0.56 -9.82
C ILE A 163 5.00 -0.96 -10.02
N ALA A 164 5.44 -1.70 -9.00
CA ALA A 164 5.65 -3.15 -9.10
C ALA A 164 4.34 -3.92 -9.37
N SER A 165 3.22 -3.45 -8.79
CA SER A 165 1.90 -4.06 -9.00
C SER A 165 1.39 -3.88 -10.43
N ARG A 166 1.83 -2.80 -11.08
CA ARG A 166 1.46 -2.44 -12.46
C ARG A 166 2.35 -3.13 -13.50
N LEU A 167 3.66 -3.19 -13.26
CA LEU A 167 4.64 -3.72 -14.20
C LEU A 167 4.75 -5.26 -14.15
N ILE A 168 4.60 -5.86 -12.96
CA ILE A 168 4.85 -7.29 -12.77
C ILE A 168 3.58 -8.01 -12.28
N ASN A 169 3.31 -7.96 -10.97
CA ASN A 169 2.10 -8.48 -10.35
C ASN A 169 2.05 -8.09 -8.86
N ARG A 170 0.90 -8.34 -8.22
CA ARG A 170 0.67 -8.00 -6.80
C ARG A 170 1.55 -8.77 -5.82
N ARG A 171 1.93 -10.02 -6.11
CA ARG A 171 2.77 -10.82 -5.20
C ARG A 171 4.18 -10.25 -5.12
N VAL A 172 4.76 -9.94 -6.26
CA VAL A 172 6.08 -9.30 -6.37
C VAL A 172 6.03 -7.92 -5.70
N ALA A 173 4.97 -7.14 -5.94
CA ALA A 173 4.80 -5.84 -5.30
C ALA A 173 4.80 -5.92 -3.75
N LEU A 174 4.11 -6.89 -3.18
CA LEU A 174 4.09 -7.10 -1.72
C LEU A 174 5.46 -7.49 -1.18
N ILE A 175 6.18 -8.39 -1.86
CA ILE A 175 7.53 -8.79 -1.46
C ILE A 175 8.48 -7.59 -1.52
N SER A 176 8.43 -6.80 -2.60
CA SER A 176 9.27 -5.62 -2.77
C SER A 176 9.11 -4.60 -1.65
N ILE A 177 7.88 -4.30 -1.21
CA ILE A 177 7.66 -3.36 -0.11
C ILE A 177 8.05 -3.90 1.25
N ILE A 178 7.95 -5.22 1.48
CA ILE A 178 8.43 -5.83 2.73
C ILE A 178 9.95 -5.66 2.82
N ILE A 179 10.66 -5.96 1.73
CA ILE A 179 12.12 -5.80 1.66
C ILE A 179 12.48 -4.32 1.84
N ALA A 180 11.84 -3.40 1.11
CA ALA A 180 12.10 -1.97 1.19
C ALA A 180 11.78 -1.38 2.57
N ALA A 181 10.77 -1.90 3.28
CA ALA A 181 10.39 -1.46 4.61
C ALA A 181 11.50 -1.68 5.65
N VAL A 182 12.23 -2.80 5.55
CA VAL A 182 13.29 -3.19 6.48
C VAL A 182 14.70 -2.95 5.94
N TYR A 183 14.83 -2.36 4.77
CA TYR A 183 16.11 -2.11 4.13
C TYR A 183 16.88 -1.02 4.88
N ILE A 184 17.87 -1.43 5.66
CA ILE A 184 18.64 -0.58 6.57
C ILE A 184 19.20 0.69 5.88
N PRO A 185 19.77 0.62 4.65
CA PRO A 185 20.28 1.82 4.00
C PRO A 185 19.22 2.92 3.78
N PHE A 186 17.96 2.56 3.51
CA PHE A 186 16.90 3.57 3.41
C PHE A 186 16.64 4.26 4.74
N ILE A 187 16.58 3.49 5.83
CA ILE A 187 16.35 4.02 7.18
C ILE A 187 17.49 4.95 7.60
N ILE A 188 18.75 4.59 7.29
CA ILE A 188 19.93 5.42 7.60
C ILE A 188 19.93 6.70 6.76
N SER A 189 19.63 6.61 5.46
CA SER A 189 19.57 7.79 4.58
C SER A 189 18.50 8.78 5.03
N GLU A 190 17.35 8.30 5.52
CA GLU A 190 16.29 9.15 6.07
C GLU A 190 16.70 9.84 7.39
N GLY A 191 17.65 9.29 8.14
CA GLY A 191 18.20 9.91 9.35
C GLY A 191 19.27 10.98 9.08
N ARG A 192 19.80 11.02 7.86
CA ARG A 192 20.80 12.00 7.41
C ARG A 192 20.10 13.14 6.68
N LEU A 193 20.51 14.37 6.96
CA LEU A 193 19.99 15.54 6.26
C LEU A 193 20.71 15.69 4.90
N LEU A 194 20.34 14.81 3.96
CA LEU A 194 20.95 14.71 2.64
C LEU A 194 19.87 14.54 1.56
N THR A 195 20.28 14.70 0.30
CA THR A 195 19.40 14.79 -0.86
C THR A 195 18.79 13.46 -1.30
N GLU A 196 19.33 12.31 -0.86
CA GLU A 196 19.00 11.01 -1.42
C GLU A 196 17.54 10.62 -1.18
N THR A 197 17.02 10.88 0.02
CA THR A 197 15.62 10.53 0.35
C THR A 197 14.64 11.25 -0.56
N LEU A 198 14.86 12.56 -0.76
CA LEU A 198 14.03 13.37 -1.66
C LEU A 198 14.22 12.94 -3.12
N ALA A 199 15.46 12.68 -3.55
CA ALA A 199 15.78 12.24 -4.90
C ALA A 199 15.10 10.90 -5.24
N ILE A 200 15.14 9.92 -4.33
CA ILE A 200 14.47 8.62 -4.48
C ILE A 200 12.96 8.81 -4.62
N PHE A 201 12.35 9.65 -3.77
CA PHE A 201 10.92 9.92 -3.84
C PHE A 201 10.52 10.54 -5.19
N VAL A 202 11.21 11.60 -5.63
CA VAL A 202 10.94 12.27 -6.91
C VAL A 202 11.16 11.32 -8.08
N PHE A 203 12.21 10.50 -8.05
CA PHE A 203 12.48 9.49 -9.06
C PHE A 203 11.37 8.44 -9.15
N MET A 204 10.92 7.90 -8.01
CA MET A 204 9.81 6.95 -7.97
C MET A 204 8.49 7.58 -8.41
N LEU A 205 8.23 8.82 -8.00
CA LEU A 205 7.02 9.55 -8.40
C LEU A 205 7.00 9.76 -9.92
N THR A 206 8.12 10.19 -10.49
CA THR A 206 8.26 10.37 -11.94
C THR A 206 8.07 9.05 -12.69
N THR A 207 8.66 7.97 -12.18
CA THR A 207 8.50 6.62 -12.75
C THR A 207 7.04 6.15 -12.71
N TRP A 208 6.35 6.39 -11.59
CA TRP A 208 4.93 6.07 -11.46
C TRP A 208 4.08 6.84 -12.47
N ILE A 209 4.31 8.14 -12.63
CA ILE A 209 3.62 8.98 -13.61
C ILE A 209 3.87 8.48 -15.04
N LEU A 210 5.10 8.06 -15.36
CA LEU A 210 5.45 7.58 -16.70
C LEU A 210 4.78 6.23 -17.04
N VAL A 211 4.56 5.38 -16.04
CA VAL A 211 3.95 4.05 -16.21
C VAL A 211 2.41 4.11 -16.19
N HIS A 212 1.83 5.23 -15.75
CA HIS A 212 0.39 5.44 -15.65
C HIS A 212 -0.17 6.11 -16.91
#